data_AF-A0A7S0PK66-F1
#
_entry.id   AF-A0A7S0PK66-F1
#
_cell.length_a   1.000
_cell.length_b   1.000
_cell.length_c   1.000
_cell.angle_alpha   90.00
_cell.angle_beta   90.00
_cell.angle_gamma   90.00
#
_symmetry.space_group_name_H-M   'P 1'
#
loop_
_entity.id
_entity.type
_entity.pdbx_description
1 polymer ?
#
loop_
_entity_poly.entity_id
_entity_poly.type
_entity_poly.pdbx_seq_one_letter_code
_entity_poly.pdbx_strand_id
1 'polypeptide(L)'
;MFAMTRARAPLARAGERRDGAVGKHATGGAARGTARVGRARRGLIVTNVATPSKGSSDAPKRSKVEIIKENSDYLRHPLIAELATEASFISEDAAQLYKFHGGDQQDDRG
;
A
#
# COMPACT_ATOMS: atom_id res chain seq x y z
N MET A 1 2.71 -45.66 42.67
CA MET A 1 3.19 -46.81 41.87
C MET A 1 3.76 -46.29 40.57
N PHE A 2 5.01 -46.65 40.29
CA PHE A 2 5.80 -46.30 39.10
C PHE A 2 5.27 -47.00 37.84
N ALA A 3 5.33 -46.32 36.68
CA ALA A 3 5.67 -46.96 35.41
C ALA A 3 6.16 -45.93 34.38
N MET A 4 7.47 -45.98 34.13
CA MET A 4 8.16 -45.44 32.95
C MET A 4 7.68 -46.14 31.67
N THR A 5 7.60 -45.41 30.55
CA THR A 5 8.05 -45.94 29.25
C THR A 5 8.43 -44.83 28.26
N ARG A 6 9.67 -44.92 27.75
CA ARG A 6 10.28 -44.10 26.69
C ARG A 6 9.91 -44.65 25.30
N ALA A 7 9.81 -43.78 24.29
CA ALA A 7 10.17 -44.09 22.89
C ALA A 7 10.45 -42.76 22.14
N ARG A 8 11.71 -42.41 21.85
CA ARG A 8 12.53 -42.72 20.66
C ARG A 8 12.20 -41.86 19.43
N ALA A 9 13.11 -40.93 19.11
CA ALA A 9 13.17 -40.14 17.89
C ALA A 9 13.56 -40.97 16.65
N PRO A 10 13.31 -40.44 15.44
CA PRO A 10 14.19 -40.68 14.31
C PRO A 10 14.89 -39.39 13.86
N LEU A 11 16.22 -39.50 13.79
CA LEU A 11 17.15 -38.58 13.17
C LEU A 11 17.08 -38.81 11.65
N ALA A 12 16.61 -37.85 10.86
CA ALA A 12 16.63 -37.92 9.40
C ALA A 12 17.88 -37.22 8.85
N ARG A 13 18.56 -37.93 7.95
CA ARG A 13 19.92 -37.74 7.44
C ARG A 13 19.89 -37.21 6.00
N ALA A 14 20.83 -36.29 5.73
CA ALA A 14 21.55 -36.01 4.47
C ALA A 14 20.79 -35.67 3.18
N GLY A 15 21.28 -34.63 2.51
CA GLY A 15 20.93 -34.28 1.13
C GLY A 15 21.83 -33.16 0.59
N GLU A 16 23.13 -33.41 0.55
CA GLU A 16 24.15 -32.60 -0.12
C GLU A 16 23.89 -32.59 -1.62
N ARG A 17 23.58 -31.43 -2.21
CA ARG A 17 23.46 -31.27 -3.66
C ARG A 17 24.79 -30.77 -4.21
N ARG A 18 25.46 -31.66 -4.95
CA ARG A 18 26.58 -31.35 -5.82
C ARG A 18 26.03 -31.22 -7.24
N ASP A 19 26.19 -30.06 -7.86
CA ASP A 19 26.06 -29.92 -9.31
C ASP A 19 27.37 -29.31 -9.82
N GLY A 20 28.17 -30.14 -10.48
CA GLY A 20 29.26 -29.72 -11.33
C GLY A 20 28.99 -30.19 -12.75
N ALA A 21 29.37 -29.36 -13.72
CA ALA A 21 29.86 -29.68 -15.08
C ALA A 21 29.34 -28.62 -16.08
N VAL A 22 30.22 -27.79 -16.67
CA VAL A 22 30.93 -27.98 -17.96
C VAL A 22 30.28 -27.13 -19.05
N GLY A 23 31.11 -26.40 -19.82
CA GLY A 23 30.71 -25.83 -21.10
C GLY A 23 31.47 -24.57 -21.50
N LYS A 24 32.71 -24.74 -21.99
CA LYS A 24 33.48 -23.67 -22.66
C LYS A 24 32.97 -23.51 -24.10
N HIS A 25 32.69 -22.28 -24.54
CA HIS A 25 32.74 -21.94 -25.96
C HIS A 25 33.40 -20.55 -26.14
N ALA A 26 34.50 -20.56 -26.88
CA ALA A 26 35.21 -19.38 -27.34
C ALA A 26 34.52 -18.78 -28.57
N THR A 27 34.63 -17.46 -28.76
CA THR A 27 35.25 -16.81 -29.92
C THR A 27 34.92 -15.31 -29.89
N GLY A 28 35.93 -14.49 -29.57
CA GLY A 28 35.86 -13.05 -29.67
C GLY A 28 36.18 -12.59 -31.09
N GLY A 29 35.18 -12.09 -31.81
CA GLY A 29 35.34 -11.38 -33.08
C GLY A 29 35.14 -9.88 -32.86
N ALA A 30 36.21 -9.10 -32.97
CA ALA A 30 36.18 -7.65 -32.83
C ALA A 30 35.58 -6.99 -34.07
N ALA A 31 34.31 -6.59 -34.02
CA ALA A 31 33.72 -5.66 -34.98
C ALA A 31 33.85 -4.23 -34.45
N ARG A 32 34.72 -3.43 -35.10
CA ARG A 32 34.82 -1.98 -34.87
C ARG A 32 33.58 -1.29 -35.44
N GLY A 33 32.57 -1.11 -34.60
CA GLY A 33 31.39 -0.29 -34.89
C GLY A 33 31.54 1.11 -34.31
N THR A 34 31.53 2.14 -35.16
CA THR A 34 31.46 3.54 -34.73
C THR A 34 30.08 3.83 -34.10
N ALA A 35 30.04 3.89 -32.76
CA ALA A 35 28.80 4.19 -32.04
C ALA A 35 28.62 5.71 -31.95
N ARG A 36 27.59 6.21 -32.65
CA ARG A 36 27.10 7.59 -32.60
C ARG A 36 26.77 7.97 -31.15
N VAL A 37 27.23 9.13 -30.70
CA VAL A 37 26.88 9.71 -29.40
C VAL A 37 25.41 10.12 -29.43
N GLY A 38 24.52 9.19 -29.08
CA GLY A 38 23.14 9.48 -28.74
C GLY A 38 23.10 10.05 -27.32
N ARG A 39 22.59 11.27 -27.16
CA ARG A 39 22.32 11.87 -25.86
C ARG A 39 21.30 11.00 -25.13
N ALA A 40 21.80 10.15 -24.23
CA ALA A 40 20.97 9.31 -23.38
C ALA A 40 20.08 10.23 -22.53
N ARG A 41 18.78 10.26 -22.82
CA ARG A 41 17.81 10.82 -21.88
C ARG A 41 17.92 9.93 -20.65
N ARG A 42 18.43 10.47 -19.54
CA ARG A 42 18.52 9.79 -18.24
C ARG A 42 17.13 9.20 -17.95
N GLY A 43 17.00 7.89 -18.12
CA GLY A 43 15.76 7.18 -17.87
C GLY A 43 15.41 7.34 -16.40
N LEU A 44 14.19 7.80 -16.12
CA LEU A 44 13.66 7.80 -14.77
C LEU A 44 13.56 6.34 -14.35
N ILE A 45 14.29 5.94 -13.30
CA ILE A 45 14.21 4.57 -12.78
C ILE A 45 12.90 4.47 -12.01
N VAL A 46 11.91 3.80 -12.60
CA VAL A 46 10.65 3.47 -11.93
C VAL A 46 10.86 2.15 -11.19
N THR A 47 10.85 2.21 -9.85
CA THR A 47 10.87 1.02 -9.00
C THR A 47 9.50 0.81 -8.37
N ASN A 48 8.95 -0.39 -8.53
CA ASN A 48 7.73 -0.78 -7.83
C ASN A 48 8.10 -1.11 -6.38
N VAL A 49 7.41 -0.48 -5.43
CA VAL A 49 7.56 -0.76 -3.99
C VAL A 49 6.32 -1.50 -3.52
N ALA A 50 6.50 -2.68 -2.95
CA ALA A 50 5.40 -3.44 -2.36
C ALA A 50 5.03 -2.84 -1.00
N THR A 51 3.78 -2.42 -0.83
CA THR A 51 3.23 -2.07 0.48
C THR A 51 2.94 -3.36 1.25
N PRO A 52 3.39 -3.51 2.51
CA PRO A 52 3.10 -4.71 3.28
C PRO A 52 1.59 -4.81 3.56
N SER A 53 0.92 -5.78 2.95
CA SER A 53 -0.48 -6.09 3.27
C SER A 53 -0.52 -6.83 4.61
N LYS A 54 -0.86 -6.12 5.69
CA LYS A 54 -1.22 -6.77 6.96
C LYS A 54 -2.53 -7.51 6.71
N GLY A 55 -2.49 -8.83 6.59
CA GLY A 55 -3.69 -9.66 6.47
C GLY A 55 -4.52 -9.55 7.75
N SER A 56 -5.55 -8.72 7.74
CA SER A 56 -6.61 -8.73 8.75
C SER A 56 -7.83 -9.40 8.14
N SER A 57 -8.30 -10.46 8.77
CA SER A 57 -9.56 -11.15 8.42
C SER A 57 -10.82 -10.33 8.76
N ASP A 58 -10.64 -9.10 9.24
CA ASP A 58 -11.69 -8.12 9.51
C ASP A 58 -11.99 -7.31 8.25
N ALA A 59 -13.25 -6.87 8.13
CA ALA A 59 -13.66 -5.93 7.10
C ALA A 59 -12.71 -4.71 7.08
N PRO A 60 -12.36 -4.18 5.89
CA PRO A 60 -11.47 -3.02 5.78
C PRO A 60 -11.91 -1.89 6.70
N LYS A 61 -10.97 -1.32 7.46
CA LYS A 61 -11.25 -0.17 8.33
C LYS A 61 -11.69 1.02 7.47
N ARG A 62 -12.97 1.36 7.56
CA ARG A 62 -13.55 2.53 6.86
C ARG A 62 -12.94 3.81 7.41
N SER A 63 -12.73 4.78 6.52
CA SER A 63 -12.31 6.12 6.91
C SER A 63 -13.44 6.87 7.61
N LYS A 64 -13.10 7.89 8.40
CA LYS A 64 -14.10 8.78 9.04
C LYS A 64 -15.04 9.40 8.00
N VAL A 65 -14.50 9.84 6.86
CA VAL A 65 -15.28 10.43 5.76
C VAL A 65 -16.27 9.44 5.15
N GLU A 66 -15.93 8.15 5.06
CA GLU A 66 -16.87 7.13 4.58
C GLU A 66 -18.02 6.90 5.54
N ILE A 67 -17.74 6.88 6.84
CA ILE A 67 -18.77 6.77 7.88
C ILE A 67 -19.69 7.99 7.84
N ILE A 68 -19.15 9.20 7.68
CA ILE A 68 -19.95 10.43 7.54
C ILE A 68 -20.87 10.34 6.32
N LYS A 69 -20.35 9.93 5.15
CA LYS A 69 -21.17 9.78 3.93
C LYS A 69 -22.31 8.78 4.13
N GLU A 70 -22.04 7.63 4.72
CA GLU A 70 -23.02 6.57 4.97
C GLU A 70 -24.16 7.04 5.87
N ASN A 71 -23.84 7.83 6.89
CA ASN A 71 -24.83 8.30 7.87
C ASN A 71 -25.54 9.61 7.47
N SER A 72 -25.19 10.21 6.33
CA SER A 72 -25.59 11.58 5.98
C SER A 72 -26.91 11.73 5.21
N ASP A 73 -27.62 10.65 4.91
CA ASP A 73 -28.81 10.66 4.04
C ASP A 73 -28.58 11.40 2.71
N TYR A 74 -27.60 10.90 1.94
CA TYR A 74 -27.15 11.49 0.68
C TYR A 74 -26.60 12.92 0.82
N LEU A 75 -25.66 13.10 1.75
CA LEU A 75 -24.91 14.36 1.96
C LEU A 75 -25.75 15.52 2.50
N ARG A 76 -26.86 15.21 3.19
CA ARG A 76 -27.83 16.20 3.68
C ARG A 76 -27.72 16.49 5.17
N HIS A 77 -27.56 15.47 5.99
CA HIS A 77 -27.55 15.61 7.45
C HIS A 77 -26.17 15.27 8.00
N PRO A 78 -25.67 16.00 9.01
CA PRO A 78 -26.32 17.09 9.74
C PRO A 78 -26.32 18.46 9.04
N LEU A 79 -25.69 18.58 7.87
CA LEU A 79 -25.41 19.86 7.20
C LEU A 79 -26.61 20.81 7.08
N ILE A 80 -27.76 20.36 6.56
CA ILE A 80 -28.94 21.22 6.35
C ILE A 80 -29.44 21.82 7.68
N ALA A 81 -29.41 21.03 8.75
CA ALA A 81 -29.88 21.49 10.06
C ALA A 81 -28.94 22.56 10.64
N GLU A 82 -27.64 22.38 10.48
CA GLU A 82 -26.64 23.35 10.98
C GLU A 82 -26.61 24.63 10.15
N LEU A 83 -26.78 24.55 8.83
CA LEU A 83 -26.90 25.74 7.97
C LEU A 83 -28.15 26.58 8.24
N ALA A 84 -29.17 26.00 8.87
CA ALA A 84 -30.36 26.74 9.29
C ALA A 84 -30.14 27.52 10.61
N THR A 85 -29.00 27.35 11.27
CA THR A 85 -28.67 28.06 12.50
C THR A 85 -27.94 29.38 12.22
N GLU A 86 -27.98 30.32 13.17
CA GLU A 86 -27.25 31.59 13.10
C GLU A 86 -25.77 31.47 13.53
N ALA A 87 -25.25 30.24 13.69
CA ALA A 87 -23.87 30.01 14.12
C ALA A 87 -22.86 30.37 13.02
N SER A 88 -21.73 30.95 13.42
CA SER A 88 -20.65 31.32 12.49
C SER A 88 -19.84 30.13 11.98
N PHE A 89 -19.97 28.96 12.63
CA PHE A 89 -19.22 27.74 12.32
C PHE A 89 -20.14 26.53 12.38
N ILE A 90 -19.88 25.55 11.51
CA ILE A 90 -20.54 24.23 11.53
C ILE A 90 -19.58 23.17 12.08
N SER A 91 -20.15 22.03 12.49
CA SER A 91 -19.41 20.87 13.01
C SER A 91 -18.46 20.28 11.96
N GLU A 92 -17.47 19.50 12.40
CA GLU A 92 -16.49 18.87 11.50
C GLU A 92 -17.17 17.95 10.47
N ASP A 93 -18.20 17.21 10.89
CA ASP A 93 -18.93 16.29 10.02
C ASP A 93 -19.75 17.08 8.97
N ALA A 94 -20.42 18.15 9.39
CA ALA A 94 -21.12 19.06 8.48
C ALA A 94 -20.13 19.76 7.52
N ALA A 95 -18.97 20.22 8.00
CA ALA A 95 -17.93 20.82 7.18
C ALA A 95 -17.38 19.84 6.14
N GLN A 96 -17.23 18.56 6.50
CA GLN A 96 -16.83 17.52 5.56
C GLN A 96 -17.91 17.28 4.48
N LEU A 97 -19.19 17.35 4.85
CA LEU A 97 -20.30 17.27 3.89
C LEU A 97 -20.37 18.49 2.99
N TYR A 98 -20.12 19.68 3.53
CA TYR A 98 -20.15 20.95 2.81
C TYR A 98 -19.16 20.97 1.62
N LYS A 99 -18.01 20.30 1.76
CA LYS A 99 -17.03 20.09 0.68
C LYS A 99 -17.61 19.40 -0.56
N PHE A 100 -18.57 18.48 -0.37
CA PHE A 100 -19.23 17.82 -1.51
C PHE A 100 -20.22 18.75 -2.24
N HIS A 101 -20.63 19.85 -1.59
CA HIS A 101 -21.47 20.91 -2.18
C HIS A 101 -20.64 22.04 -2.80
N GLY A 102 -19.32 21.90 -2.85
CA GLY A 102 -18.41 22.85 -3.49
C GLY A 102 -17.98 24.03 -2.61
N GLY A 103 -18.37 24.05 -1.34
CA GLY A 103 -17.92 25.04 -0.38
C GLY A 103 -16.84 24.49 0.56
N ASP A 104 -16.07 25.38 1.19
CA ASP A 104 -15.14 25.00 2.25
C ASP A 104 -15.21 26.04 3.37
N GLN A 105 -15.14 25.61 4.63
CA GLN A 105 -15.14 26.51 5.78
C GLN A 105 -13.70 27.00 6.01
N GLN A 106 -13.53 28.31 6.12
CA GLN A 106 -12.22 28.94 6.27
C GLN A 106 -12.16 29.71 7.59
N ASP A 107 -10.97 29.76 8.16
CA ASP A 107 -10.60 30.68 9.23
C ASP A 107 -9.60 31.70 8.67
N ASP A 108 -9.69 32.96 9.12
CA ASP A 108 -8.67 33.96 8.81
C ASP A 108 -7.34 33.58 9.49
N ARG A 109 -6.24 33.62 8.74
CA ARG A 109 -4.89 33.28 9.19
C ARG A 109 -3.96 34.50 9.28
N GLY A 110 -4.52 35.71 9.15
CA GLY A 110 -3.79 36.99 9.12
C GLY A 110 -3.04 37.37 10.39
#